data_AF-A0A8C2MIH8-F1
#
_entry.id   AF-A0A8C2MIH8-F1
#
_cell.length_a   1.000
_cell.length_b   1.000
_cell.length_c   1.000
_cell.angle_alpha   90.00
_cell.angle_beta   90.00
_cell.angle_gamma   90.00
#
_symmetry.space_group_name_H-M   'P 1'
#
loop_
_entity.id
_entity.type
_entity.pdbx_description
1 polymer ?
#
loop_
_entity_poly.entity_id
_entity_poly.type
_entity_poly.pdbx_seq_one_letter_code
_entity_poly.pdbx_strand_id
1 'polypeptide(L)'
;MAQHFSLAACDVVGFDLDHTLCRYNLPESARLIYNSFAQFLVKEKGYDKELLTLTPEDWDFCCKGLALDLEDGTFIKLAADGTVLRASHGTRMMTPEELVETYGKKDWRHCTTDRHCAANVDIPCCSGKCYFYDNYFDLPGALLCARVVDSLTKQNRGQKTFDFWKDVVAGIQHNFKMSAFKGEGTDP
;
A
#
# COMPACT_ATOMS: atom_id res chain seq x y z
N MET A 1 -30.91 1.49 -16.93
CA MET A 1 -31.47 0.17 -16.59
C MET A 1 -30.31 -0.70 -16.16
N ALA A 2 -30.30 -1.23 -14.93
CA ALA A 2 -29.21 -2.08 -14.47
C ALA A 2 -29.24 -3.40 -15.25
N GLN A 3 -28.10 -3.81 -15.81
CA GLN A 3 -27.98 -5.08 -16.52
C GLN A 3 -27.89 -6.20 -15.47
N HIS A 4 -28.80 -7.17 -15.53
CA HIS A 4 -28.81 -8.29 -14.58
C HIS A 4 -27.84 -9.38 -15.02
N PHE A 5 -26.99 -9.83 -14.10
CA PHE A 5 -26.08 -10.96 -14.29
C PHE A 5 -26.79 -12.28 -13.94
N SER A 6 -26.62 -13.33 -14.76
CA SER A 6 -27.21 -14.65 -14.53
C SER A 6 -26.14 -15.74 -14.58
N LEU A 7 -25.93 -16.45 -13.48
CA LEU A 7 -25.01 -17.59 -13.40
C LEU A 7 -25.44 -18.75 -14.31
N ALA A 8 -26.75 -18.90 -14.56
CA ALA A 8 -27.27 -19.94 -15.44
C ALA A 8 -26.87 -19.74 -16.91
N ALA A 9 -26.42 -18.54 -17.28
CA ALA A 9 -25.92 -18.23 -18.61
C ALA A 9 -24.40 -18.44 -18.75
N CYS A 10 -23.73 -18.93 -17.71
CA CYS A 10 -22.28 -19.16 -17.71
C CYS A 10 -21.97 -20.66 -17.88
N ASP A 11 -21.22 -21.02 -18.94
CA ASP A 11 -20.74 -22.38 -19.16
C ASP A 11 -19.52 -22.74 -18.28
N VAL A 12 -18.77 -21.72 -17.87
CA VAL A 12 -17.52 -21.86 -17.09
C VAL A 12 -17.48 -20.79 -16.01
N VAL A 13 -17.02 -21.20 -14.82
CA VAL A 13 -16.75 -20.30 -13.69
C VAL A 13 -15.31 -20.48 -13.27
N GLY A 14 -14.51 -19.42 -13.43
CA GLY A 14 -13.13 -19.37 -12.94
C GLY A 14 -13.09 -18.81 -11.51
N PHE A 15 -12.27 -19.42 -10.67
CA PHE A 15 -12.01 -18.94 -9.32
C PHE A 15 -10.54 -18.54 -9.21
N ASP A 16 -10.31 -17.37 -8.62
CA ASP A 16 -9.00 -17.03 -8.11
C ASP A 16 -8.65 -17.91 -6.90
N LEU A 17 -7.37 -18.11 -6.62
CA LEU A 17 -6.92 -18.94 -5.50
C LEU A 17 -6.80 -18.09 -4.24
N ASP A 18 -5.89 -17.12 -4.25
CA ASP A 18 -5.47 -16.40 -3.05
C ASP A 18 -6.52 -15.40 -2.58
N HIS A 19 -6.88 -15.46 -1.30
CA HIS A 19 -7.98 -14.67 -0.72
C HIS A 19 -9.37 -14.93 -1.33
N THR A 20 -9.50 -15.86 -2.28
CA THR A 20 -10.76 -16.32 -2.85
C THR A 20 -11.09 -17.74 -2.41
N LEU A 21 -10.36 -18.76 -2.89
CA LEU A 21 -10.50 -20.15 -2.42
C LEU A 21 -9.63 -20.44 -1.19
N CYS A 22 -8.38 -19.95 -1.19
CA CYS A 22 -7.44 -20.05 -0.09
C CYS A 22 -7.56 -18.81 0.81
N ARG A 23 -8.08 -19.00 2.03
CA ARG A 23 -8.27 -17.92 2.99
C ARG A 23 -7.16 -17.92 4.03
N TYR A 24 -6.30 -16.91 3.96
CA TYR A 24 -5.22 -16.70 4.92
C TYR A 24 -5.72 -16.13 6.25
N ASN A 25 -5.01 -16.47 7.33
CA ASN A 25 -5.14 -15.77 8.60
C ASN A 25 -4.50 -14.38 8.45
N LEU A 26 -5.32 -13.34 8.34
CA LEU A 26 -4.88 -11.98 8.01
C LEU A 26 -3.85 -11.41 9.02
N PRO A 27 -4.07 -11.45 10.34
CA PRO A 27 -3.05 -11.05 11.32
C PRO A 27 -1.69 -11.71 11.13
N GLU A 28 -1.66 -13.04 10.98
CA GLU A 28 -0.41 -13.79 10.88
C GLU A 28 0.29 -13.56 9.53
N SER A 29 -0.48 -13.56 8.44
CA SER A 29 0.06 -13.29 7.09
C SER A 29 0.56 -11.85 6.96
N ALA A 30 -0.17 -10.87 7.48
CA ALA A 30 0.26 -9.47 7.47
C ALA A 30 1.57 -9.28 8.22
N ARG A 31 1.70 -9.91 9.40
CA ARG A 31 2.93 -9.89 10.19
C ARG A 31 4.09 -10.56 9.47
N LEU A 32 3.86 -11.72 8.83
CA LEU A 32 4.88 -12.43 8.07
C LEU A 32 5.39 -11.57 6.90
N ILE A 33 4.47 -11.01 6.12
CA ILE A 33 4.77 -10.12 5.00
C ILE A 33 5.60 -8.95 5.51
N TYR A 34 5.09 -8.17 6.47
CA TYR A 34 5.80 -7.02 7.02
C TYR A 34 7.20 -7.37 7.48
N ASN A 35 7.34 -8.43 8.28
CA ASN A 35 8.64 -8.84 8.81
C ASN A 35 9.63 -9.19 7.70
N SER A 36 9.19 -9.90 6.66
CA SER A 36 10.04 -10.25 5.52
C SER A 36 10.57 -9.00 4.82
N PHE A 37 9.69 -8.04 4.55
CA PHE A 37 10.07 -6.77 3.92
C PHE A 37 10.96 -5.90 4.81
N ALA A 38 10.60 -5.74 6.09
CA ALA A 38 11.38 -4.96 7.05
C ALA A 38 12.79 -5.54 7.23
N GLN A 39 12.92 -6.88 7.32
CA GLN A 39 14.22 -7.54 7.39
C GLN A 39 15.08 -7.26 6.16
N PHE A 40 14.50 -7.34 4.96
CA PHE A 40 15.21 -7.03 3.73
C PHE A 40 15.69 -5.58 3.71
N LEU A 41 14.82 -4.61 4.02
CA LEU A 41 15.19 -3.19 4.06
C LEU A 41 16.29 -2.91 5.09
N VAL A 42 16.22 -3.50 6.28
CA VAL A 42 17.24 -3.28 7.31
C VAL A 42 18.57 -3.94 6.95
N LYS A 43 18.56 -5.21 6.50
CA LYS A 43 19.79 -5.99 6.26
C LYS A 43 20.48 -5.61 4.95
N GLU A 44 19.73 -5.51 3.86
CA GLU A 44 20.28 -5.34 2.51
C GLU A 44 20.37 -3.88 2.08
N LYS A 45 19.50 -3.02 2.64
CA LYS A 45 19.41 -1.60 2.26
C LYS A 45 19.85 -0.64 3.37
N GLY A 46 20.09 -1.13 4.57
CA GLY A 46 20.65 -0.34 5.68
C GLY A 46 19.65 0.63 6.33
N TYR A 47 18.34 0.37 6.22
CA TYR A 47 17.33 1.16 6.93
C TYR A 47 17.39 0.97 8.44
N ASP A 48 16.74 1.88 9.17
CA ASP A 48 16.70 1.88 10.64
C ASP A 48 16.12 0.57 11.20
N LYS A 49 16.75 0.03 12.24
CA LYS A 49 16.31 -1.17 12.95
C LYS A 49 14.97 -0.98 13.66
N GLU A 50 14.56 0.27 13.92
CA GLU A 50 13.21 0.59 14.43
C GLU A 50 12.10 -0.04 13.57
N LEU A 51 12.33 -0.25 12.26
CA LEU A 51 11.38 -0.92 11.37
C LEU A 51 11.04 -2.36 11.79
N LEU A 52 11.87 -3.02 12.61
CA LEU A 52 11.62 -4.39 13.09
C LEU A 52 10.73 -4.44 14.34
N THR A 53 10.44 -3.29 14.95
CA THR A 53 9.68 -3.22 16.21
C THR A 53 8.24 -2.85 15.92
N LEU A 54 7.33 -3.83 16.01
CA LEU A 54 5.90 -3.64 15.82
C LEU A 54 5.14 -3.73 17.15
N THR A 55 4.15 -2.87 17.33
CA THR A 55 3.12 -2.97 18.36
C THR A 55 1.77 -3.33 17.71
N PRO A 56 0.81 -3.88 18.46
CA PRO A 56 -0.52 -4.19 17.93
C PRO A 56 -1.24 -2.98 17.32
N GLU A 57 -1.03 -1.79 17.88
CA GLU A 57 -1.69 -0.54 17.48
C GLU A 57 -1.20 -0.03 16.12
N ASP A 58 0.02 -0.40 15.69
CA ASP A 58 0.54 0.01 14.39
C ASP A 58 -0.32 -0.49 13.22
N TRP A 59 -0.98 -1.64 13.41
CA TRP A 59 -1.81 -2.25 12.37
C TRP A 59 -3.07 -1.45 12.06
N ASP A 60 -3.51 -0.56 12.96
CA ASP A 60 -4.66 0.32 12.74
C ASP A 60 -4.43 1.31 11.58
N PHE A 61 -3.17 1.51 11.18
CA PHE A 61 -2.81 2.28 9.98
C PHE A 61 -3.25 1.58 8.67
N CYS A 62 -3.26 0.25 8.64
CA CYS A 62 -3.48 -0.53 7.44
C CYS A 62 -4.96 -0.51 7.03
N CYS A 63 -5.30 0.33 6.05
CA CYS A 63 -6.62 0.37 5.44
C CYS A 63 -6.56 0.05 3.94
N LYS A 64 -7.43 -0.84 3.46
CA LYS A 64 -7.52 -1.13 2.01
C LYS A 64 -7.98 0.09 1.24
N GLY A 65 -7.40 0.31 0.06
CA GLY A 65 -7.65 1.45 -0.81
C GLY A 65 -6.99 2.74 -0.33
N LEU A 66 -5.83 2.64 0.32
CA LEU A 66 -4.93 3.77 0.55
C LEU A 66 -4.11 4.03 -0.72
N ALA A 67 -3.92 5.30 -1.04
CA ALA A 67 -3.00 5.74 -2.09
C ALA A 67 -1.76 6.35 -1.42
N LEU A 68 -0.58 5.95 -1.85
CA LEU A 68 0.69 6.55 -1.47
C LEU A 68 1.17 7.47 -2.57
N ASP A 69 1.35 8.74 -2.24
CA ASP A 69 2.08 9.71 -3.03
C ASP A 69 3.59 9.47 -2.83
N LEU A 70 4.28 9.01 -3.88
CA LEU A 70 5.69 8.66 -3.80
C LEU A 70 6.60 9.89 -3.78
N GLU A 71 6.11 11.05 -4.24
CA GLU A 71 6.91 12.29 -4.23
C GLU A 71 6.97 12.87 -2.82
N ASP A 72 5.79 13.00 -2.18
CA ASP A 72 5.64 13.63 -0.88
C ASP A 72 5.64 12.64 0.30
N GLY A 73 5.59 11.32 0.06
CA GLY A 73 5.51 10.30 1.12
C GLY A 73 4.17 10.33 1.88
N THR A 74 3.14 10.89 1.26
CA THR A 74 1.83 11.09 1.88
C THR A 74 0.89 9.95 1.52
N PHE A 75 0.25 9.37 2.52
CA PHE A 75 -0.83 8.40 2.35
C PHE A 75 -2.16 9.12 2.34
N ILE A 76 -3.05 8.73 1.43
CA ILE A 76 -4.29 9.42 1.14
C ILE A 76 -5.40 8.38 1.04
N LYS A 77 -6.53 8.67 1.71
CA LYS A 77 -7.78 7.94 1.55
C LYS A 77 -8.75 8.79 0.77
N LEU A 78 -9.20 8.29 -0.38
CA LEU A 78 -10.12 9.00 -1.27
C LEU A 78 -11.55 8.48 -1.12
N ALA A 79 -12.51 9.38 -1.33
CA ALA A 79 -13.89 9.04 -1.62
C ALA A 79 -14.04 8.63 -3.09
N ALA A 80 -15.20 8.06 -3.44
CA ALA A 80 -15.50 7.62 -4.81
C ALA A 80 -15.51 8.78 -5.82
N ASP A 81 -15.77 10.01 -5.38
CA ASP A 81 -15.75 11.21 -6.22
C ASP A 81 -14.36 11.87 -6.31
N GLY A 82 -13.34 11.26 -5.68
CA GLY A 82 -11.97 11.79 -5.64
C GLY A 82 -11.69 12.74 -4.46
N THR A 83 -12.66 13.01 -3.59
CA THR A 83 -12.44 13.86 -2.40
C THR A 83 -11.46 13.18 -1.42
N VAL A 84 -10.47 13.93 -0.92
CA VAL A 84 -9.56 13.45 0.13
C VAL A 84 -10.30 13.38 1.47
N LEU A 85 -10.52 12.17 1.96
CA LEU A 85 -11.19 11.90 3.24
C LEU A 85 -10.23 11.96 4.43
N ARG A 86 -9.01 11.42 4.25
CA ARG A 86 -7.94 11.39 5.25
C ARG A 86 -6.59 11.43 4.55
N ALA A 87 -5.59 11.98 5.23
CA ALA A 87 -4.22 11.87 4.79
C ALA A 87 -3.27 11.77 5.97
N SER A 88 -2.09 11.19 5.73
CA SER A 88 -0.99 11.14 6.69
C SER A 88 0.34 11.34 5.99
N HIS A 89 1.27 12.04 6.64
CA HIS A 89 2.67 12.08 6.20
C HIS A 89 3.44 11.05 7.00
N GLY A 90 3.87 9.96 6.35
CA GLY A 90 4.29 8.76 7.08
C GLY A 90 3.16 8.26 7.98
N THR A 91 3.45 7.96 9.26
CA THR A 91 2.42 7.56 10.23
C THR A 91 1.70 8.73 10.91
N ARG A 92 2.17 9.97 10.70
CA ARG A 92 1.54 11.17 11.28
C ARG A 92 0.28 11.56 10.50
N MET A 93 -0.87 11.32 11.11
CA MET A 93 -2.16 11.78 10.57
C MET A 93 -2.22 13.31 10.46
N MET A 94 -2.75 13.79 9.35
CA MET A 94 -3.04 15.22 9.17
C MET A 94 -4.29 15.62 9.96
N THR A 95 -4.27 16.82 10.54
CA THR A 95 -5.46 17.39 11.19
C THR A 95 -6.49 17.85 10.14
N PRO A 96 -7.77 18.03 10.52
CA PRO A 96 -8.77 18.58 9.61
C PRO A 96 -8.37 19.94 9.01
N GLU A 97 -7.68 20.78 9.77
CA GLU A 97 -7.19 22.08 9.32
C GLU A 97 -6.08 21.93 8.27
N GLU A 98 -5.09 21.05 8.52
CA GLU A 98 -4.02 20.72 7.56
C GLU A 98 -4.59 20.14 6.25
N LEU A 99 -5.63 19.30 6.36
CA LEU A 99 -6.32 18.73 5.21
C LEU A 99 -7.02 19.80 4.36
N VAL A 100 -7.75 20.71 5.00
CA VAL A 100 -8.44 21.81 4.29
C VAL A 100 -7.44 22.78 3.67
N GLU A 101 -6.33 23.07 4.34
CA GLU A 101 -5.27 23.91 3.78
C GLU A 101 -4.62 23.27 2.55
N THR A 102 -4.34 21.97 2.61
CA THR A 102 -3.60 21.24 1.56
C THR A 102 -4.50 20.87 0.37
N TYR A 103 -5.70 20.35 0.65
CA TYR A 103 -6.60 19.75 -0.34
C TYR A 103 -7.95 20.47 -0.47
N GLY A 104 -8.30 21.39 0.43
CA GLY A 104 -9.64 22.00 0.46
C GLY A 104 -9.98 22.90 -0.74
N LYS A 105 -9.00 23.28 -1.57
CA LYS A 105 -9.20 24.07 -2.81
C LYS A 105 -8.71 23.37 -4.07
N LYS A 106 -8.13 22.18 -3.96
CA LYS A 106 -7.46 21.48 -5.06
C LYS A 106 -7.72 19.99 -4.97
N ASP A 107 -8.20 19.41 -6.07
CA ASP A 107 -8.18 17.96 -6.24
C ASP A 107 -6.73 17.45 -6.10
N TRP A 108 -6.56 16.26 -5.55
CA TRP A 108 -5.23 15.69 -5.39
C TRP A 108 -4.55 15.56 -6.76
N ARG A 109 -3.33 16.09 -6.87
CA ARG A 109 -2.59 16.33 -8.12
C ARG A 109 -2.45 15.11 -9.03
N HIS A 110 -2.54 13.91 -8.47
CA HIS A 110 -2.38 12.65 -9.18
C HIS A 110 -3.69 11.92 -9.46
N CYS A 111 -4.80 12.30 -8.82
CA CYS A 111 -6.12 11.87 -9.23
C CYS A 111 -6.69 12.87 -10.22
N THR A 112 -6.22 12.82 -11.46
CA THR A 112 -7.00 13.41 -12.54
C THR A 112 -8.16 12.47 -12.81
N THR A 113 -9.38 12.97 -12.63
CA THR A 113 -10.60 12.41 -13.20
C THR A 113 -10.52 12.53 -14.73
N ASP A 114 -9.54 11.89 -15.36
CA ASP A 114 -9.59 11.74 -16.80
C ASP A 114 -10.71 10.74 -17.07
N ARG A 115 -11.87 11.30 -17.41
CA ARG A 115 -13.06 10.58 -17.84
C ARG A 115 -12.78 9.64 -19.04
N HIS A 116 -11.58 9.68 -19.64
CA HIS A 116 -11.16 8.77 -20.71
C HIS A 116 -10.52 7.47 -20.20
N CYS A 117 -10.11 7.38 -18.94
CA CYS A 117 -9.63 6.13 -18.36
C CYS A 117 -10.78 5.20 -17.92
N ALA A 118 -12.03 5.63 -18.11
CA ALA A 118 -13.25 4.86 -17.87
C ALA A 118 -13.45 3.76 -18.93
N ALA A 119 -12.48 2.86 -19.07
CA ALA A 119 -12.77 1.49 -19.45
C ALA A 119 -13.18 0.74 -18.16
N ASN A 120 -14.41 1.00 -17.69
CA ASN A 120 -15.18 0.19 -16.74
C ASN A 120 -14.50 -0.28 -15.43
N VAL A 121 -13.49 0.41 -14.92
CA VAL A 121 -12.94 0.15 -13.59
C VAL A 121 -12.70 1.48 -12.88
N ASP A 122 -13.43 1.71 -11.78
CA ASP A 122 -13.35 2.89 -10.91
C ASP A 122 -12.04 2.93 -10.10
N ILE A 123 -10.90 2.78 -10.77
CA ILE A 123 -9.58 2.99 -10.16
C ILE A 123 -9.05 4.33 -10.67
N PRO A 124 -8.78 5.30 -9.78
CA PRO A 124 -8.18 6.56 -10.18
C PRO A 124 -6.84 6.30 -10.87
N CYS A 125 -6.72 6.66 -12.15
CA CYS A 125 -5.46 6.56 -12.86
C CYS A 125 -4.50 7.61 -12.33
N CYS A 126 -3.63 7.21 -11.41
CA CYS A 126 -2.54 8.05 -10.98
C CYS A 126 -1.38 7.95 -11.95
N SER A 127 -0.74 9.09 -12.22
CA SER A 127 0.60 9.12 -12.82
C SER A 127 1.52 8.15 -12.05
N GLY A 128 2.58 7.60 -12.68
CA GLY A 128 3.54 6.64 -12.07
C GLY A 128 4.32 7.12 -10.82
N LYS A 129 3.78 8.14 -10.15
CA LYS A 129 4.17 8.78 -8.90
C LYS A 129 3.29 8.37 -7.72
N CYS A 130 2.28 7.52 -7.92
CA CYS A 130 1.46 7.00 -6.82
C CYS A 130 1.31 5.48 -6.87
N TYR A 131 1.12 4.89 -5.70
CA TYR A 131 0.87 3.46 -5.52
C TYR A 131 -0.41 3.24 -4.73
N PHE A 132 -1.25 2.28 -5.14
CA PHE A 132 -2.49 1.93 -4.43
C PHE A 132 -2.33 0.60 -3.70
N TYR A 133 -2.69 0.60 -2.41
CA TYR A 133 -2.75 -0.60 -1.59
C TYR A 133 -4.17 -1.17 -1.62
N ASP A 134 -4.43 -2.08 -2.56
CA ASP A 134 -5.77 -2.61 -2.82
C ASP A 134 -5.93 -4.10 -2.49
N ASN A 135 -4.85 -4.80 -2.16
CA ASN A 135 -4.85 -6.23 -1.88
C ASN A 135 -4.26 -6.51 -0.49
N TYR A 136 -4.42 -7.74 -0.01
CA TYR A 136 -3.93 -8.11 1.32
C TYR A 136 -2.44 -8.46 1.33
N PHE A 137 -1.82 -8.61 0.16
CA PHE A 137 -0.39 -8.90 0.04
C PHE A 137 0.48 -7.66 0.18
N ASP A 138 0.01 -6.51 -0.34
CA ASP A 138 0.74 -5.25 -0.29
C ASP A 138 0.37 -4.37 0.90
N LEU A 139 -0.83 -4.54 1.47
CA LEU A 139 -1.33 -3.70 2.57
C LEU A 139 -0.37 -3.59 3.76
N PRO A 140 0.30 -4.67 4.24
CA PRO A 140 1.32 -4.54 5.29
C PRO A 140 2.50 -3.65 4.90
N GLY A 141 2.80 -3.59 3.60
CA GLY A 141 3.80 -2.68 3.02
C GLY A 141 3.44 -1.20 3.17
N ALA A 142 2.15 -0.85 3.32
CA ALA A 142 1.72 0.53 3.55
C ALA A 142 2.28 1.07 4.87
N LEU A 143 2.13 0.32 5.96
CA LEU A 143 2.69 0.66 7.26
C LEU A 143 4.22 0.73 7.22
N LEU A 144 4.86 -0.21 6.51
CA LEU A 144 6.31 -0.21 6.36
C LEU A 144 6.80 1.05 5.64
N CYS A 145 6.17 1.39 4.51
CA CYS A 145 6.49 2.60 3.75
C CYS A 145 6.24 3.87 4.60
N ALA A 146 5.16 3.90 5.39
CA ALA A 146 4.89 5.02 6.29
C ALA A 146 6.00 5.23 7.33
N ARG A 147 6.49 4.13 7.94
CA ARG A 147 7.59 4.19 8.89
C ARG A 147 8.94 4.52 8.24
N VAL A 148 9.15 4.08 7.00
CA VAL A 148 10.31 4.51 6.20
C VAL A 148 10.26 6.02 5.98
N VAL A 149 9.09 6.57 5.60
CA VAL A 149 8.90 8.02 5.47
C VAL A 149 9.18 8.74 6.80
N ASP A 150 8.71 8.22 7.93
CA ASP A 150 8.98 8.82 9.25
C ASP A 150 10.48 8.84 9.57
N SER A 151 11.17 7.71 9.36
CA SER A 151 12.61 7.60 9.59
C SER A 151 13.40 8.56 8.71
N LEU A 152 13.07 8.60 7.41
CA LEU A 152 13.70 9.52 6.46
C LEU A 152 13.38 10.97 6.78
N THR A 153 12.17 11.29 7.25
CA THR A 153 11.78 12.66 7.64
C THR A 153 12.55 13.12 8.87
N LYS A 154 12.82 12.24 9.84
CA LYS A 154 13.67 12.54 11.01
C LYS A 154 15.13 12.82 10.61
N GLN A 155 15.64 12.08 9.62
CA GLN A 155 17.03 12.20 9.13
C GLN A 155 17.21 13.39 8.17
N ASN A 156 16.22 13.68 7.33
CA ASN A 156 16.27 14.73 6.31
C ASN A 156 15.82 16.07 6.87
N ARG A 157 16.78 16.99 7.05
CA ARG A 157 16.55 18.42 7.33
C ARG A 157 16.01 19.18 6.09
N GLY A 158 14.92 18.70 5.47
CA GLY A 158 14.18 19.44 4.45
C GLY A 158 14.34 19.02 2.98
N GLN A 159 14.84 17.81 2.70
CA GLN A 159 14.79 17.24 1.34
C GLN A 159 13.40 16.63 1.12
N LYS A 160 12.66 17.13 0.10
CA LYS A 160 11.23 16.83 -0.08
C LYS A 160 10.93 15.51 -0.78
N THR A 161 11.82 15.05 -1.65
CA THR A 161 11.57 13.90 -2.53
C THR A 161 12.11 12.63 -1.90
N PHE A 162 11.25 11.63 -1.77
CA PHE A 162 11.61 10.31 -1.29
C PHE A 162 12.01 9.37 -2.44
N ASP A 163 13.21 8.79 -2.38
CA ASP A 163 13.68 7.79 -3.36
C ASP A 163 13.82 6.40 -2.70
N PHE A 164 12.81 5.99 -1.92
CA PHE A 164 12.78 4.65 -1.29
C PHE A 164 12.00 3.61 -2.10
N TRP A 165 11.20 4.04 -3.09
CA TRP A 165 10.31 3.12 -3.82
C TRP A 165 11.07 2.03 -4.57
N LYS A 166 12.24 2.36 -5.12
CA LYS A 166 13.14 1.39 -5.76
C LYS A 166 13.57 0.26 -4.81
N ASP A 167 13.74 0.57 -3.53
CA ASP A 167 14.16 -0.39 -2.51
C ASP A 167 12.99 -1.24 -2.03
N VAL A 168 11.78 -0.66 -1.96
CA VAL A 168 10.53 -1.39 -1.73
C VAL A 168 10.28 -2.38 -2.87
N VAL A 169 10.39 -1.94 -4.13
CA VAL A 169 10.26 -2.82 -5.30
C VAL A 169 11.31 -3.93 -5.30
N ALA A 170 12.56 -3.63 -4.92
CA ALA A 170 13.59 -4.65 -4.75
C ALA A 170 13.23 -5.68 -3.66
N GLY A 171 12.61 -5.23 -2.56
CA GLY A 171 12.07 -6.10 -1.52
C GLY A 171 10.94 -6.99 -2.02
N ILE A 172 10.05 -6.46 -2.87
CA ILE A 172 8.94 -7.24 -3.47
C ILE A 172 9.54 -8.34 -4.34
N GLN A 173 10.46 -7.96 -5.22
CA GLN A 173 11.16 -8.91 -6.09
C GLN A 173 11.99 -9.94 -5.31
N HIS A 174 12.47 -9.61 -4.11
CA HIS A 174 13.17 -10.56 -3.25
C HIS A 174 12.19 -11.55 -2.60
N ASN A 175 11.15 -11.03 -1.94
CA ASN A 175 10.21 -11.83 -1.14
C ASN A 175 9.33 -12.74 -1.99
N PHE A 176 8.97 -12.34 -3.21
CA PHE A 176 8.13 -13.15 -4.10
C PHE A 176 8.91 -14.08 -5.03
N LYS A 177 10.24 -14.17 -4.90
CA LYS A 177 11.02 -15.21 -5.59
C LYS A 177 10.81 -16.55 -4.88
N MET A 178 10.53 -17.62 -5.65
CA MET A 178 10.44 -18.99 -5.11
C MET A 178 11.65 -19.40 -4.27
N SER A 179 12.84 -18.87 -4.55
CA SER A 179 14.05 -19.14 -3.78
C SER A 179 14.01 -18.58 -2.35
N ALA A 180 13.22 -17.54 -2.09
CA ALA A 180 13.02 -16.98 -0.76
C ALA A 180 12.15 -17.86 0.15
N PHE A 181 11.36 -18.77 -0.44
CA PHE A 181 10.49 -19.71 0.28
C PHE A 181 11.10 -21.09 0.49
N LYS A 182 12.35 -21.32 0.10
CA LYS A 182 13.04 -22.59 0.42
C LYS A 182 13.28 -22.64 1.92
N GLY A 183 12.34 -23.25 2.65
CA GLY A 183 12.58 -23.69 4.01
C GLY A 183 13.82 -24.58 4.04
N GLU A 184 14.64 -24.44 5.08
CA GLU A 184 15.57 -25.51 5.42
C GLU A 184 14.73 -26.79 5.51
N GLY A 185 15.01 -27.74 4.62
CA GLY A 185 14.23 -28.97 4.52
C GLY A 185 14.35 -29.77 5.80
N THR A 186 13.39 -29.57 6.70
CA THR A 186 13.07 -30.50 7.76
C THR A 186 11.58 -30.82 7.64
N ASP A 187 11.24 -31.56 6.60
CA ASP A 187 10.09 -32.46 6.67
C ASP A 187 10.58 -33.78 7.31
N PRO A 188 9.85 -34.36 8.27
CA PRO A 188 10.14 -35.68 8.84
C PRO A 188 9.92 -36.83 7.86
#